data_AF-A0A7S3IE78-F1
#
_entry.id   AF-A0A7S3IE78-F1
#
_cell.length_a   1.000
_cell.length_b   1.000
_cell.length_c   1.000
_cell.angle_alpha   90.00
_cell.angle_beta   90.00
_cell.angle_gamma   90.00
#
_symmetry.space_group_name_H-M   'P 1'
#
loop_
_entity.id
_entity.type
_entity.pdbx_description
1 polymer ?
#
loop_
_entity_poly.entity_id
_entity_poly.type
_entity_poly.pdbx_seq_one_letter_code
_entity_poly.pdbx_strand_id
1 'polypeptide(L)'
;EIFYFSSYKTKERDGATSLYNNYVTQQLQLAQPVEFIDGDCLINLDILEAVKSIAGCDNDVVVVSLIGPQGSGKSNLVKYLFGNALGYPVKKSTSGITIQIARLRIRDEIKTVLLLDTEGT
;
A
#
# COMPACT_ATOMS: atom_id res chain seq x y z
N GLU A 1 -6.02 2.76 -17.10
CA GLU A 1 -5.07 3.88 -16.99
C GLU A 1 -3.68 3.37 -16.58
N ILE A 2 -2.97 2.70 -17.48
CA ILE A 2 -1.61 2.13 -17.25
C ILE A 2 -0.52 3.04 -17.88
N PHE A 3 -0.92 4.16 -18.47
CA PHE A 3 -0.04 4.99 -19.30
C PHE A 3 0.93 5.89 -18.54
N TYR A 4 0.83 6.01 -17.21
CA TYR A 4 1.68 6.94 -16.48
C TYR A 4 3.09 6.39 -16.22
N PHE A 5 3.28 5.09 -15.95
CA PHE A 5 4.58 4.58 -15.50
C PHE A 5 5.69 4.52 -16.56
N SER A 6 5.38 4.35 -17.85
CA SER A 6 6.43 4.19 -18.88
C SER A 6 7.15 5.50 -19.25
N SER A 7 6.56 6.66 -18.92
CA SER A 7 7.05 7.97 -19.36
C SER A 7 8.05 8.63 -18.40
N TYR A 8 8.25 8.09 -17.20
CA TYR A 8 9.08 8.74 -16.17
C TYR A 8 10.59 8.47 -16.29
N LYS A 9 11.01 7.57 -17.18
CA LYS A 9 12.42 7.38 -17.52
C LYS A 9 12.87 8.40 -18.57
N THR A 10 12.90 9.69 -18.25
CA THR A 10 13.97 10.64 -18.65
C THR A 10 13.62 12.09 -18.30
N LYS A 11 14.51 12.72 -17.51
CA LYS A 11 14.77 14.17 -17.41
C LYS A 11 13.66 15.09 -16.87
N GLU A 12 13.42 15.05 -15.54
CA GLU A 12 13.07 16.19 -14.66
C GLU A 12 13.02 15.67 -13.21
N ARG A 13 14.18 15.59 -12.54
CA ARG A 13 14.38 14.67 -11.39
C ARG A 13 13.80 15.12 -10.05
N ASP A 14 13.62 16.41 -9.79
CA ASP A 14 13.24 16.87 -8.44
C ASP A 14 11.72 17.11 -8.32
N GLY A 15 11.11 17.71 -9.34
CA GLY A 15 9.66 17.96 -9.37
C GLY A 15 8.85 16.67 -9.43
N ALA A 16 9.21 15.75 -10.34
CA ALA A 16 8.48 14.49 -10.52
C ALA A 16 8.53 13.57 -9.29
N THR A 17 9.69 13.49 -8.64
CA THR A 17 9.88 12.69 -7.41
C THR A 17 9.03 13.25 -6.27
N SER A 18 8.98 14.57 -6.10
CA SER A 18 8.15 15.19 -5.06
C SER A 18 6.64 14.97 -5.29
N LEU A 19 6.18 15.06 -6.55
CA LEU A 19 4.79 14.78 -6.90
C LEU A 19 4.41 13.33 -6.62
N TYR A 20 5.30 12.39 -6.96
CA TYR A 20 5.11 10.97 -6.68
C TYR A 20 5.01 10.69 -5.18
N ASN A 21 5.93 11.23 -4.38
CA ASN A 21 5.95 11.03 -2.93
C ASN A 21 4.71 11.62 -2.26
N ASN A 22 4.24 12.78 -2.74
CA ASN A 22 2.99 13.38 -2.29
C ASN A 22 1.79 12.49 -2.61
N TYR A 23 1.73 11.93 -3.83
CA TYR A 23 0.68 10.99 -4.22
C TYR A 23 0.65 9.75 -3.32
N VAL A 24 1.80 9.10 -3.12
CA VAL A 24 1.94 7.92 -2.24
C VAL A 24 1.47 8.24 -0.82
N THR A 25 1.94 9.35 -0.26
CA THR A 25 1.57 9.78 1.09
C THR A 25 0.06 10.00 1.21
N GLN A 26 -0.55 10.67 0.23
CA GLN A 26 -2.01 10.87 0.19
C GLN A 26 -2.78 9.56 0.10
N GLN A 27 -2.35 8.61 -0.75
CA GLN A 27 -2.99 7.29 -0.85
C GLN A 27 -2.94 6.57 0.51
N LEU A 28 -1.77 6.52 1.15
CA LEU A 28 -1.60 5.88 2.46
C LEU A 28 -2.43 6.56 3.56
N GLN A 29 -2.55 7.89 3.56
CA GLN A 29 -3.41 8.63 4.49
C GLN A 29 -4.90 8.33 4.28
N LEU A 30 -5.31 8.09 3.04
CA LEU A 30 -6.66 7.67 2.66
C LEU A 30 -6.90 6.16 2.83
N ALA A 31 -5.97 5.47 3.49
CA ALA A 31 -5.97 4.02 3.67
C ALA A 31 -6.05 3.26 2.35
N GLN A 32 -5.44 3.79 1.29
CA GLN A 32 -5.41 3.16 -0.03
C GLN A 32 -4.16 2.32 -0.21
N PRO A 33 -4.29 1.14 -0.85
CA PRO A 33 -3.15 0.29 -1.12
C PRO A 33 -2.24 0.93 -2.17
N VAL A 34 -0.93 0.91 -1.91
CA VAL A 34 0.11 1.30 -2.85
C VAL A 34 1.04 0.11 -3.10
N GLU A 35 1.57 -0.01 -4.31
CA GLU A 35 2.49 -1.09 -4.69
C GLU A 35 3.85 -0.86 -4.03
N PHE A 36 4.19 -1.72 -3.07
CA PHE A 36 5.44 -1.64 -2.30
C PHE A 36 6.56 -2.44 -2.97
N ILE A 37 6.23 -3.64 -3.42
CA ILE A 37 7.09 -4.48 -4.25
C ILE A 37 6.29 -4.80 -5.51
N ASP A 38 6.87 -4.59 -6.68
CA ASP A 38 6.22 -4.96 -7.93
C ASP A 38 6.40 -6.45 -8.28
N GLY A 39 5.84 -6.89 -9.40
CA GLY A 39 5.97 -8.27 -9.89
C GLY A 39 7.40 -8.66 -10.29
N ASP A 40 8.29 -7.69 -10.53
CA ASP A 40 9.69 -7.89 -10.88
C ASP A 40 10.60 -7.84 -9.63
N CYS A 41 10.00 -7.86 -8.43
CA CYS A 41 10.68 -7.79 -7.13
C CYS A 41 11.45 -6.48 -6.88
N LEU A 42 11.08 -5.38 -7.55
CA LEU A 42 11.64 -4.06 -7.27
C LEU A 42 10.93 -3.45 -6.06
N ILE A 43 11.72 -3.05 -5.06
CA ILE A 43 11.23 -2.44 -3.83
C ILE A 43 11.20 -0.92 -4.00
N ASN A 44 10.06 -0.32 -3.71
CA ASN A 44 9.91 1.12 -3.68
C ASN A 44 10.17 1.68 -2.26
N LEU A 45 11.39 2.20 -2.07
CA LEU A 45 11.84 2.72 -0.77
C LEU A 45 11.19 4.05 -0.38
N ASP A 46 10.67 4.83 -1.32
CA ASP A 46 10.01 6.11 -1.02
C ASP A 46 8.73 5.91 -0.20
N ILE A 47 8.08 4.76 -0.36
CA ILE A 47 6.93 4.34 0.45
C ILE A 47 7.32 4.18 1.93
N LEU A 48 8.55 3.75 2.24
CA LEU A 48 8.97 3.59 3.64
C LEU A 48 9.05 4.93 4.36
N GLU A 49 9.51 5.98 3.68
CA GLU A 49 9.54 7.33 4.25
C GLU A 49 8.12 7.87 4.48
N ALA A 50 7.21 7.65 3.53
CA ALA A 50 5.80 7.99 3.70
C ALA A 50 5.18 7.23 4.88
N VAL A 51 5.41 5.92 4.99
CA VAL A 51 4.94 5.10 6.12
C VAL A 51 5.47 5.63 7.45
N LYS A 52 6.78 5.92 7.56
CA LYS A 52 7.37 6.50 8.78
C LYS A 52 6.70 7.82 9.17
N SER A 53 6.45 8.70 8.19
CA SER A 53 5.80 9.99 8.45
C SER A 53 4.35 9.87 8.93
N ILE A 54 3.61 8.86 8.45
CA ILE A 54 2.19 8.66 8.77
C ILE A 54 1.99 7.84 10.04
N ALA A 55 2.78 6.78 10.17
CA ALA A 55 2.72 5.83 11.28
C ALA A 55 3.42 6.36 12.53
N GLY A 56 4.40 7.27 12.39
CA GLY A 56 5.27 7.75 13.47
C GLY A 56 6.33 6.71 13.86
N CYS A 57 7.54 7.17 14.20
CA CYS A 57 8.66 6.28 14.53
C CYS A 57 8.53 5.59 15.89
N ASP A 58 7.76 6.18 16.82
CA ASP A 58 7.65 5.73 18.21
C ASP A 58 6.31 5.03 18.52
N ASN A 59 5.47 4.79 17.50
CA ASN A 59 4.17 4.17 17.69
C ASN A 59 4.25 2.64 17.61
N ASP A 60 3.43 1.95 18.41
CA ASP A 60 3.19 0.52 18.28
C ASP A 60 2.52 0.23 16.92
N VAL A 61 3.34 -0.13 15.92
CA VAL A 61 2.86 -0.54 14.60
C VAL A 61 2.65 -2.04 14.58
N VAL A 62 1.43 -2.47 14.24
CA VAL A 62 1.10 -3.88 14.01
C VAL A 62 1.20 -4.16 12.52
N VAL A 63 1.95 -5.18 12.13
CA VAL A 63 2.04 -5.60 10.72
C VAL A 63 1.23 -6.88 10.52
N VAL A 64 0.34 -6.89 9.54
CA VAL A 64 -0.48 -8.05 9.15
C VAL A 64 -0.23 -8.33 7.68
N SER A 65 0.17 -9.56 7.36
CA SER A 65 0.36 -10.01 5.98
C SER A 65 -0.59 -11.16 5.65
N LEU A 66 -1.14 -11.14 4.44
CA LEU A 66 -1.99 -12.21 3.92
C LEU A 66 -1.27 -12.93 2.79
N ILE A 67 -1.02 -14.23 3.00
CA ILE A 67 -0.34 -15.11 2.06
C ILE A 67 -1.24 -16.32 1.79
N GLY A 68 -1.22 -16.82 0.57
CA GLY A 68 -2.00 -18.00 0.17
C GLY A 68 -2.21 -18.08 -1.34
N PRO A 69 -2.90 -19.13 -1.82
CA PRO A 69 -3.01 -19.42 -3.25
C PRO A 69 -3.61 -18.28 -4.08
N GLN A 70 -3.30 -18.24 -5.37
CA GLN A 70 -3.98 -17.32 -6.29
C GLN A 70 -5.50 -17.56 -6.26
N GLY A 71 -6.28 -16.48 -6.16
CA GLY A 71 -7.74 -16.54 -6.13
C GLY A 71 -8.37 -16.95 -4.80
N SER A 72 -7.60 -17.14 -3.71
CA SER A 72 -8.16 -17.53 -2.39
C SER A 72 -8.94 -16.44 -1.65
N GLY A 73 -9.08 -15.24 -2.23
CA GLY A 73 -9.85 -14.15 -1.66
C GLY A 73 -9.11 -13.26 -0.64
N LYS A 74 -7.77 -13.31 -0.59
CA LYS A 74 -6.92 -12.47 0.30
C LYS A 74 -7.29 -10.98 0.27
N SER A 75 -7.25 -10.36 -0.90
CA SER A 75 -7.58 -8.94 -1.08
C SER A 75 -9.05 -8.64 -0.74
N ASN A 76 -9.96 -9.59 -0.96
CA ASN A 76 -11.36 -9.46 -0.56
C ASN A 76 -11.52 -9.49 0.96
N LEU A 77 -10.76 -10.35 1.65
CA LEU A 77 -10.74 -10.41 3.10
C LEU A 77 -10.20 -9.11 3.70
N VAL A 78 -9.11 -8.56 3.16
CA VAL A 78 -8.58 -7.25 3.59
C VAL A 78 -9.64 -6.16 3.41
N LYS A 79 -10.27 -6.10 2.23
CA LYS A 79 -11.31 -5.12 1.94
C LYS A 79 -12.50 -5.24 2.88
N TYR A 80 -12.91 -6.46 3.21
CA TYR A 80 -14.01 -6.74 4.13
C TYR A 80 -13.67 -6.34 5.57
N LEU A 81 -12.47 -6.68 6.06
CA LEU A 81 -12.06 -6.45 7.45
C LEU A 81 -11.70 -4.99 7.74
N PHE A 82 -11.05 -4.30 6.80
CA PHE A 82 -10.48 -2.97 7.02
C PHE A 82 -11.22 -1.86 6.26
N GLY A 83 -12.33 -2.18 5.59
CA GLY A 83 -13.32 -1.19 5.17
C GLY A 83 -12.90 -0.30 4.00
N ASN A 84 -12.20 -0.83 2.98
CA ASN A 84 -11.95 -0.10 1.74
C ASN A 84 -13.24 -0.03 0.90
N ALA A 85 -14.19 0.79 1.34
CA ALA A 85 -15.49 1.05 0.69
C ALA A 85 -15.39 1.91 -0.59
N LEU A 86 -14.18 2.22 -1.08
CA LEU A 86 -13.96 3.13 -2.21
C LEU A 86 -13.90 2.44 -3.59
N GLY A 87 -14.55 1.29 -3.76
CA GLY A 87 -14.84 0.80 -5.12
C GLY A 87 -13.61 0.52 -6.00
N TYR A 88 -12.43 0.28 -5.42
CA TYR A 88 -11.24 -0.05 -6.20
C TYR A 88 -11.53 -1.27 -7.07
N PRO A 89 -11.23 -1.21 -8.38
CA PRO A 89 -11.33 -2.37 -9.23
C PRO A 89 -10.44 -3.45 -8.63
N VAL A 90 -11.00 -4.63 -8.42
CA VAL A 90 -10.24 -5.82 -8.07
C VAL A 90 -9.21 -5.99 -9.18
N LYS A 91 -7.94 -5.66 -8.91
CA LYS A 91 -6.84 -6.02 -9.80
C LYS A 91 -6.95 -7.54 -9.92
N LYS A 92 -7.02 -8.05 -11.16
CA LYS A 92 -7.30 -9.47 -11.48
C LYS A 92 -6.39 -10.46 -10.73
N SER A 93 -5.27 -9.96 -10.25
CA SER A 93 -4.39 -10.52 -9.24
C SER A 93 -3.55 -9.37 -8.68
N THR A 94 -3.20 -9.43 -7.39
CA THR A 94 -2.08 -8.65 -6.86
C THR A 94 -0.82 -9.21 -7.52
N SER A 95 -0.01 -8.34 -8.12
CA SER A 95 1.33 -8.70 -8.59
C SER A 95 2.33 -8.03 -7.65
N GLY A 96 3.26 -8.79 -7.09
CA GLY A 96 4.13 -8.34 -6.01
C GLY A 96 3.42 -8.19 -4.66
N ILE A 97 3.70 -7.10 -3.94
CA ILE A 97 3.16 -6.80 -2.60
C ILE A 97 2.63 -5.37 -2.54
N THR A 98 1.40 -5.22 -2.09
CA THR A 98 0.83 -3.90 -1.78
C THR A 98 0.84 -3.64 -0.28
N ILE A 99 1.00 -2.38 0.10
CA ILE A 99 0.93 -1.93 1.49
C ILE A 99 -0.19 -0.91 1.66
N GLN A 100 -0.90 -1.01 2.79
CA GLN A 100 -1.93 -0.07 3.22
C GLN A 100 -1.74 0.25 4.71
N ILE A 101 -2.04 1.49 5.11
CA ILE A 101 -2.14 1.88 6.52
C ILE A 101 -3.61 1.89 6.92
N ALA A 102 -3.95 1.18 8.00
CA ALA A 102 -5.24 1.26 8.66
C ALA A 102 -5.05 1.73 10.11
N ARG A 103 -6.02 2.50 10.63
CA ARG A 103 -6.08 2.86 12.05
C ARG A 103 -7.27 2.15 12.66
N LEU A 104 -6.99 1.28 13.63
CA LEU A 104 -8.02 0.47 14.26
C LEU A 104 -8.08 0.76 15.74
N ARG A 105 -9.29 0.87 16.25
CA ARG A 105 -9.52 0.88 17.70
C ARG A 105 -9.50 -0.56 18.20
N ILE A 106 -8.47 -0.93 18.96
CA ILE A 106 -8.35 -2.23 19.62
C ILE A 106 -8.50 -1.97 21.11
N ARG A 107 -9.64 -2.38 21.67
CA ARG A 107 -10.07 -2.02 23.03
C ARG A 107 -10.19 -0.49 23.17
N ASP A 108 -9.39 0.13 24.04
CA ASP A 108 -9.39 1.58 24.28
C ASP A 108 -8.24 2.32 23.60
N GLU A 109 -7.44 1.62 22.80
CA GLU A 109 -6.28 2.20 22.10
C GLU A 109 -6.51 2.23 20.59
N ILE A 110 -6.03 3.29 19.93
CA ILE A 110 -5.91 3.34 18.48
C ILE A 110 -4.55 2.77 18.12
N LYS A 111 -4.53 1.70 17.34
CA LYS A 111 -3.31 1.09 16.80
C LYS A 111 -3.20 1.38 15.32
N THR A 112 -1.97 1.64 14.89
CA THR A 112 -1.61 1.72 13.47
C THR A 112 -1.33 0.31 12.97
N VAL A 113 -2.03 -0.10 11.91
CA VAL A 113 -1.89 -1.41 11.30
C VAL A 113 -1.36 -1.25 9.87
N LEU A 114 -0.24 -1.90 9.56
CA LEU A 114 0.28 -2.06 8.21
C LEU A 114 -0.25 -3.35 7.63
N LEU A 115 -1.01 -3.24 6.54
CA LEU A 115 -1.61 -4.36 5.84
C LEU A 115 -0.76 -4.65 4.59
N LEU A 116 -0.24 -5.87 4.51
CA LEU A 116 0.52 -6.36 3.36
C LEU A 116 -0.30 -7.43 2.63
N ASP A 117 -0.84 -7.06 1.47
CA ASP A 117 -1.54 -8.01 0.59
C ASP A 117 -0.56 -8.48 -0.51
N THR A 118 -0.30 -9.78 -0.55
CA THR A 118 0.68 -10.39 -1.45
C THR A 118 0.03 -11.03 -2.66
N GLU A 119 0.79 -11.13 -3.74
CA GLU A 119 0.50 -12.02 -4.86
C GLU A 119 0.23 -13.44 -4.37
N GLY A 120 -0.70 -14.12 -5.07
CA GLY A 120 -0.99 -15.51 -4.79
C GLY A 120 0.08 -16.42 -5.37
N THR A 121 0.43 -17.45 -4.62
CA THR A 121 1.27 -18.56 -5.10
C THR A 121 0.44 -19.63 -5.79
#